data_AF-A0A952NI76-F1
#
_entry.id   AF-A0A952NI76-F1
#
_cell.length_a   1.000
_cell.length_b   1.000
_cell.length_c   1.000
_cell.angle_alpha   90.00
_cell.angle_beta   90.00
_cell.angle_gamma   90.00
#
_symmetry.space_group_name_H-M   'P 1'
#
loop_
_entity.id
_entity.type
_entity.pdbx_description
1 polymer ?
#
loop_
_entity_poly.entity_id
_entity_poly.type
_entity_poly.pdbx_seq_one_letter_code
_entity_poly.pdbx_strand_id
1 'polypeptide(L)'
;MDNRIVRLSQDYLYYVVGIGLFFVLIFSIRRGQKQPTKLNLRAGEPAPHAVPKKLGPGQKPTISPETQDAQKLYPGEKTLNAVFTYNGHNFDAYEVLGLPAGARGVMVDDAYKREIAKASTQGRDFIECAYQTLKQKH
;
A
#
# COMPACT_ATOMS: atom_id res chain seq x y z
N MET A 1 45.71 -31.76 25.91
CA MET A 1 44.40 -31.12 25.63
C MET A 1 43.34 -32.21 25.66
N ASP A 2 42.39 -32.11 26.58
CA ASP A 2 41.42 -33.19 26.82
C ASP A 2 40.36 -33.24 25.72
N ASN A 3 40.37 -34.34 24.96
CA ASN A 3 39.40 -34.63 23.90
C ASN A 3 37.93 -34.63 24.39
N ARG A 4 37.71 -34.70 25.70
CA ARG A 4 36.38 -34.57 26.32
C ARG A 4 35.82 -33.16 26.20
N ILE A 5 36.64 -32.12 26.36
CA ILE A 5 36.22 -30.72 26.29
C ILE A 5 35.80 -30.37 24.86
N VAL A 6 36.51 -30.89 23.86
CA VAL A 6 36.22 -30.68 22.43
C VAL A 6 34.90 -31.34 22.02
N ARG A 7 34.59 -32.53 22.55
CA ARG A 7 33.30 -33.20 22.25
C ARG A 7 32.11 -32.50 22.91
N LEU A 8 32.27 -32.06 24.16
CA LEU A 8 31.26 -31.29 24.89
C LEU A 8 30.91 -29.97 24.18
N SER A 9 31.91 -29.26 23.65
CA SER A 9 31.66 -28.00 22.92
C SER A 9 31.02 -28.24 21.55
N GLN A 10 31.39 -29.34 20.87
CA GLN A 10 30.82 -29.71 19.58
C GLN A 10 29.34 -30.14 19.73
N ASP A 11 29.03 -30.93 20.75
CA ASP A 11 27.65 -31.33 21.07
C ASP A 11 26.79 -30.10 21.40
N TYR A 12 27.31 -29.18 22.24
CA TYR A 12 26.61 -27.94 22.57
C TYR A 12 26.32 -27.07 21.35
N LEU A 13 27.27 -26.97 20.41
CA LEU A 13 27.09 -26.23 19.16
C LEU A 13 25.96 -26.84 18.32
N TYR A 14 25.91 -28.17 18.18
CA TYR A 14 24.81 -28.84 17.48
C TYR A 14 23.46 -28.63 18.15
N TYR A 15 23.39 -28.62 19.49
CA TYR A 15 22.15 -28.31 20.21
C TYR A 15 21.66 -26.89 19.91
N VAL A 16 22.54 -25.88 19.97
CA VAL A 16 22.17 -24.48 19.69
C VAL A 16 21.72 -24.30 18.23
N VAL A 17 22.45 -24.87 17.28
CA VAL A 17 22.10 -24.82 15.85
C VAL A 17 20.79 -25.56 15.59
N GLY A 18 20.58 -26.72 16.22
CA GLY A 18 19.35 -27.50 16.12
C GLY A 18 18.13 -26.74 16.64
N ILE A 19 18.25 -26.09 17.81
CA ILE A 19 17.19 -25.24 18.38
C ILE A 19 16.90 -24.05 17.45
N GLY A 20 17.93 -23.40 16.93
CA GLY A 20 17.77 -22.28 15.97
C GLY A 20 17.02 -22.69 14.71
N LEU A 21 17.43 -23.80 14.08
CA LEU A 21 16.76 -24.34 12.90
C LEU A 21 15.32 -24.78 13.19
N PHE A 22 15.07 -25.33 14.37
CA PHE A 22 13.74 -25.70 14.83
C PHE A 22 12.80 -24.48 14.91
N PHE A 23 13.26 -23.37 15.51
CA PHE A 23 12.48 -22.13 15.55
C PHE A 23 12.26 -21.51 14.17
N VAL A 24 13.26 -21.53 13.29
CA VAL A 24 13.14 -21.03 11.91
C VAL A 24 12.13 -21.86 11.11
N LEU A 25 12.15 -23.19 11.24
CA LEU A 25 11.17 -24.07 10.61
C LEU A 25 9.76 -23.81 11.14
N ILE A 26 9.58 -23.72 12.46
CA ILE A 26 8.29 -23.40 13.06
C ILE A 26 7.78 -22.04 12.57
N PHE A 27 8.62 -21.01 12.53
CA PHE A 27 8.19 -19.68 12.11
C PHE A 27 7.89 -19.60 10.61
N SER A 28 8.62 -20.37 9.79
CA SER A 28 8.39 -20.46 8.35
C SER A 28 7.10 -21.19 8.02
N ILE A 29 6.76 -22.25 8.77
CA ILE A 29 5.49 -22.98 8.61
C ILE A 29 4.32 -22.17 9.19
N ARG A 30 4.54 -21.41 10.28
CA ARG A 30 3.51 -20.56 10.91
C ARG A 30 3.30 -19.22 10.21
N ARG A 31 4.09 -18.88 9.18
CA ARG A 31 3.74 -17.83 8.19
C ARG A 31 2.59 -18.27 7.27
N GLY A 32 1.61 -18.99 7.82
CA GLY A 32 0.32 -19.22 7.19
C GLY A 32 -0.29 -17.88 6.84
N GLN A 33 -0.76 -17.79 5.60
CA GLN A 33 -1.29 -16.59 4.97
C GLN A 33 -2.19 -15.83 5.94
N LYS A 34 -1.83 -14.57 6.23
CA LYS A 34 -2.69 -13.63 6.95
C LYS A 34 -3.97 -13.53 6.14
N GLN A 35 -5.00 -14.28 6.54
CA GLN A 35 -6.31 -14.11 5.97
C GLN A 35 -6.74 -12.68 6.33
N PRO A 36 -7.19 -11.88 5.35
CA PRO A 36 -7.64 -10.53 5.63
C PRO A 36 -8.71 -10.61 6.70
N THR A 37 -8.50 -9.91 7.81
CA THR A 37 -9.40 -9.87 8.95
C THR A 37 -10.73 -9.35 8.45
N LYS A 38 -11.69 -10.25 8.22
CA LYS A 38 -13.04 -9.87 7.81
C LYS A 38 -13.72 -9.27 9.03
N LEU A 39 -13.77 -7.93 9.05
CA LEU A 39 -14.56 -7.17 9.99
C LEU A 39 -16.03 -7.57 9.79
N ASN A 40 -16.53 -8.46 10.64
CA ASN A 40 -17.94 -8.82 10.69
C ASN A 40 -18.68 -7.66 11.36
N LEU A 41 -19.12 -6.70 10.55
CA LEU A 41 -20.16 -5.76 10.95
C LEU A 41 -21.46 -6.56 11.03
N ARG A 42 -21.82 -6.92 12.27
CA ARG A 42 -23.08 -7.54 12.64
C ARG A 42 -24.21 -6.61 12.18
N ALA A 43 -24.83 -6.97 11.06
CA ALA A 43 -26.07 -6.37 10.58
C ALA A 43 -27.14 -6.55 11.66
N GLY A 44 -27.65 -5.43 12.14
CA GLY A 44 -28.65 -5.41 13.20
C GLY A 44 -29.15 -4.04 13.60
N GLU A 45 -29.03 -3.02 12.74
CA GLU A 45 -29.95 -1.88 12.70
C GLU A 45 -29.86 -1.22 11.31
N PRO A 46 -30.99 -0.78 10.74
CA PRO A 46 -31.12 -0.60 9.30
C PRO A 46 -30.53 0.74 8.84
N ALA A 47 -29.54 0.67 7.96
CA ALA A 47 -29.42 1.61 6.85
C ALA A 47 -29.23 0.76 5.58
N PRO A 48 -29.95 1.06 4.50
CA PRO A 48 -30.02 0.19 3.34
C PRO A 48 -28.70 0.24 2.58
N HIS A 49 -28.41 -0.88 1.90
CA HIS A 49 -27.32 -1.05 0.93
C HIS A 49 -25.98 -1.55 1.50
N ALA A 50 -25.85 -2.88 1.56
CA ALA A 50 -24.81 -3.63 0.83
C ALA A 50 -24.63 -5.04 1.44
N VAL A 51 -24.71 -6.12 0.64
CA VAL A 51 -23.75 -7.25 0.64
C VAL A 51 -23.90 -8.09 -0.68
N PRO A 52 -23.03 -9.08 -1.05
CA PRO A 52 -21.98 -8.91 -2.07
C PRO A 52 -21.92 -10.06 -3.13
N LYS A 53 -21.02 -9.99 -4.12
CA LYS A 53 -20.51 -11.21 -4.80
C LYS A 53 -19.09 -11.04 -5.35
N LYS A 54 -18.32 -12.12 -5.22
CA LYS A 54 -16.88 -12.36 -5.46
C LYS A 54 -16.44 -12.17 -6.94
N LEU A 55 -15.15 -11.87 -7.20
CA LEU A 55 -14.19 -12.73 -7.96
C LEU A 55 -12.82 -12.04 -8.24
N GLY A 56 -11.71 -12.76 -7.97
CA GLY A 56 -10.60 -13.03 -8.91
C GLY A 56 -9.49 -11.98 -9.19
N PRO A 57 -8.21 -12.41 -9.45
CA PRO A 57 -7.02 -11.55 -9.43
C PRO A 57 -6.50 -11.13 -10.82
N GLY A 58 -5.98 -9.90 -10.92
CA GLY A 58 -5.28 -9.36 -12.09
C GLY A 58 -4.84 -7.93 -11.84
N GLN A 59 -3.64 -7.76 -11.28
CA GLN A 59 -3.07 -6.47 -10.83
C GLN A 59 -2.85 -5.49 -11.98
N LYS A 60 -3.40 -4.28 -11.80
CA LYS A 60 -3.05 -3.01 -12.44
C LYS A 60 -3.25 -1.89 -11.38
N PRO A 61 -2.59 -0.72 -11.51
CA PRO A 61 -2.17 0.13 -10.39
C PRO A 61 -3.32 0.42 -9.42
N THR A 62 -3.03 0.19 -8.13
CA THR A 62 -3.99 0.28 -7.03
C THR A 62 -4.38 1.73 -6.80
N ILE A 63 -5.40 2.17 -7.53
CA ILE A 63 -6.30 3.25 -7.15
C ILE A 63 -6.92 2.84 -5.82
N SER A 64 -6.80 3.69 -4.79
CA SER A 64 -7.33 3.43 -3.46
C SER A 64 -8.83 3.09 -3.53
N PRO A 65 -9.30 2.04 -2.83
CA PRO A 65 -10.66 1.50 -2.98
C PRO A 65 -11.78 2.49 -2.59
N GLU A 66 -11.45 3.53 -1.83
CA GLU A 66 -12.39 4.58 -1.42
C GLU A 66 -12.90 5.43 -2.59
N THR A 67 -12.11 5.59 -3.66
CA THR A 67 -12.52 6.37 -4.85
C THR A 67 -13.38 5.54 -5.81
N GLN A 68 -13.27 4.21 -5.78
CA GLN A 68 -14.01 3.32 -6.68
C GLN A 68 -15.47 3.10 -6.23
N ASP A 69 -15.74 3.18 -4.92
CA ASP A 69 -17.10 3.07 -4.40
C ASP A 69 -17.95 4.32 -4.71
N ALA A 70 -17.34 5.51 -4.76
CA ALA A 70 -18.01 6.74 -5.21
C ALA A 70 -18.41 6.68 -6.70
N GLN A 71 -17.57 6.09 -7.55
CA GLN A 71 -17.88 5.89 -8.98
C GLN A 71 -18.98 4.85 -9.23
N LYS A 72 -19.19 3.90 -8.30
CA LYS A 72 -20.29 2.92 -8.39
C LYS A 72 -21.64 3.48 -8.00
N LEU A 73 -21.68 4.53 -7.17
CA LEU A 73 -22.92 5.16 -6.72
C LEU A 73 -23.56 6.03 -7.83
N TYR A 74 -22.73 6.58 -8.74
CA TYR A 74 -23.17 7.40 -9.87
C TYR A 74 -22.45 6.99 -11.16
N PRO A 75 -22.94 5.96 -11.87
CA PRO A 75 -22.36 5.52 -13.14
C PRO A 75 -22.49 6.60 -14.21
N GLY A 76 -21.49 7.47 -14.31
CA GLY A 76 -21.46 8.62 -15.23
C GLY A 76 -20.77 9.85 -14.66
N GLU A 77 -20.64 9.95 -13.33
CA GLU A 77 -19.93 11.07 -12.71
C GLU A 77 -18.42 10.80 -12.74
N LYS A 78 -17.71 11.57 -13.57
CA LYS A 78 -16.24 11.59 -13.53
C LYS A 78 -15.81 12.30 -12.25
N THR A 79 -15.35 11.53 -11.26
CA THR A 79 -14.70 12.08 -10.08
C THR A 79 -13.52 12.95 -10.52
N LEU A 80 -13.57 14.25 -10.24
CA LEU A 80 -12.54 15.22 -10.65
C LEU A 80 -11.29 15.14 -9.78
N ASN A 81 -11.37 14.59 -8.57
CA ASN A 81 -10.24 14.45 -7.65
C ASN A 81 -9.35 13.26 -8.00
N ALA A 82 -8.03 13.45 -7.91
CA ALA A 82 -7.05 12.44 -8.24
C ALA A 82 -6.24 12.12 -6.97
N VAL A 83 -6.51 10.98 -6.35
CA VAL A 83 -5.89 10.59 -5.08
C VAL A 83 -4.83 9.53 -5.34
N PHE A 84 -3.67 9.66 -4.68
CA PHE A 84 -2.59 8.68 -4.72
C PHE A 84 -2.11 8.30 -3.32
N THR A 85 -1.44 7.16 -3.20
CA THR A 85 -0.90 6.66 -1.93
C THR A 85 0.62 6.83 -1.92
N TYR A 86 1.16 7.46 -0.87
CA TYR A 86 2.59 7.60 -0.64
C TYR A 86 2.92 7.33 0.83
N ASN A 87 3.90 6.45 1.08
CA ASN A 87 4.26 6.00 2.44
C ASN A 87 3.06 5.50 3.28
N GLY A 88 2.04 4.92 2.64
CA GLY A 88 0.84 4.41 3.32
C GLY A 88 -0.22 5.46 3.63
N HIS A 89 -0.03 6.72 3.22
CA HIS A 89 -1.00 7.80 3.35
C HIS A 89 -1.60 8.18 2.00
N ASN A 90 -2.88 8.55 1.97
CA ASN A 90 -3.58 9.01 0.77
C ASN A 90 -3.51 10.54 0.67
N PHE A 91 -3.22 11.05 -0.52
CA PHE A 91 -3.10 12.48 -0.80
C PHE A 91 -3.82 12.86 -2.10
N ASP A 92 -4.41 14.05 -2.17
CA ASP A 92 -4.94 14.61 -3.41
C ASP A 92 -3.81 15.24 -4.24
N ALA A 93 -3.65 14.79 -5.48
CA ALA A 93 -2.60 15.24 -6.38
C ALA A 93 -2.75 16.73 -6.77
N TYR A 94 -3.98 17.25 -6.85
CA TYR A 94 -4.20 18.67 -7.13
C TYR A 94 -3.77 19.53 -5.94
N GLU A 95 -4.04 19.08 -4.70
CA GLU A 95 -3.62 19.78 -3.49
C GLU A 95 -2.10 19.80 -3.36
N VAL A 96 -1.44 18.67 -3.62
CA VAL A 96 0.03 18.56 -3.58
C VAL A 96 0.70 19.52 -4.57
N LEU A 97 0.11 19.74 -5.75
CA LEU A 97 0.62 20.72 -6.74
C LEU A 97 0.09 22.14 -6.54
N GLY A 98 -0.80 22.37 -5.56
CA GLY A 98 -1.42 23.67 -5.30
C GLY A 98 -2.32 24.15 -6.45
N LEU A 99 -3.06 23.22 -7.07
CA LEU A 99 -3.97 23.48 -8.19
C LEU A 99 -5.42 23.20 -7.78
N PRO A 100 -6.42 23.86 -8.40
CA PRO A 100 -7.81 23.47 -8.24
C PRO A 100 -8.10 22.12 -8.92
N ALA A 101 -9.06 21.37 -8.37
CA ALA A 101 -9.51 20.11 -8.97
C ALA A 101 -9.99 20.33 -10.42
N GLY A 102 -9.58 19.45 -11.32
CA GLY A 102 -9.90 19.57 -12.75
C GLY A 102 -9.05 20.58 -13.53
N ALA A 103 -7.96 21.09 -12.97
CA ALA A 103 -7.03 21.95 -13.71
C ALA A 103 -6.54 21.29 -15.01
N ARG A 104 -6.32 22.12 -16.04
CA ARG A 104 -5.84 21.70 -17.37
C ARG A 104 -4.43 21.12 -17.29
N GLY A 105 -4.13 20.14 -18.14
CA GLY A 105 -2.82 19.48 -18.19
C GLY A 105 -1.62 20.44 -18.31
N VAL A 106 -1.75 21.54 -19.08
CA VAL A 106 -0.71 22.56 -19.19
C VAL A 106 -0.39 23.22 -17.83
N MET A 107 -1.40 23.49 -17.01
CA MET A 107 -1.21 24.05 -15.68
C MET A 107 -0.57 23.04 -14.72
N VAL A 108 -0.87 21.75 -14.91
CA VAL A 108 -0.24 20.65 -14.16
C VAL A 108 1.25 20.56 -14.48
N ASP A 109 1.62 20.66 -15.76
CA ASP A 109 3.03 20.65 -16.19
C ASP A 109 3.80 21.85 -15.63
N ASP A 110 3.20 23.05 -15.63
CA ASP A 110 3.83 24.27 -15.11
C ASP A 110 3.96 24.24 -13.58
N ALA A 111 2.93 23.78 -12.87
CA ALA A 111 2.99 23.59 -11.42
C ALA A 111 4.05 22.56 -11.02
N TYR A 112 4.13 21.44 -11.74
CA TYR A 112 5.14 20.40 -11.50
C TYR A 112 6.56 20.98 -11.61
N LYS A 113 6.88 21.72 -12.68
CA LYS A 113 8.19 22.37 -12.86
C LYS A 113 8.51 23.36 -11.73
N ARG A 114 7.51 24.10 -11.25
CA ARG A 114 7.67 25.06 -10.16
C ARG A 114 7.96 24.35 -8.83
N GLU A 115 7.24 23.28 -8.51
CA GLU A 115 7.38 22.58 -7.24
C GLU A 115 8.64 21.70 -7.20
N ILE A 116 9.01 21.04 -8.31
CA ILE A 116 10.23 20.23 -8.37
C ILE A 116 11.51 21.08 -8.19
N ALA A 117 11.47 22.34 -8.64
CA ALA A 117 12.57 23.28 -8.49
C ALA A 117 12.77 23.71 -7.02
N LYS A 118 11.70 23.73 -6.22
CA LYS A 118 11.73 24.09 -4.80
C LYS A 118 11.95 22.88 -3.88
N ALA A 119 11.62 21.68 -4.36
CA ALA A 119 11.61 20.48 -3.54
C ALA A 119 13.00 19.97 -3.17
N SER A 120 13.12 19.50 -1.93
CA SER A 120 14.26 18.70 -1.46
C SER A 120 14.28 17.33 -2.15
N THR A 121 15.42 16.63 -2.10
CA THR A 121 15.60 15.33 -2.76
C THR A 121 14.49 14.32 -2.44
N GLN A 122 14.04 14.25 -1.18
CA GLN A 122 12.95 13.36 -0.76
C GLN A 122 11.55 13.86 -1.17
N GLY A 123 11.36 15.17 -1.30
CA GLY A 123 10.08 15.75 -1.73
C GLY A 123 9.81 15.58 -3.23
N ARG A 124 10.85 15.32 -4.02
CA ARG A 124 10.74 15.13 -5.47
C ARG A 124 9.93 13.90 -5.84
N ASP A 125 10.24 12.77 -5.21
CA ASP A 125 9.52 11.50 -5.46
C ASP A 125 8.03 11.64 -5.15
N PHE A 126 7.69 12.36 -4.08
CA PHE A 126 6.31 12.65 -3.70
C PHE A 126 5.57 13.51 -4.74
N ILE A 127 6.20 14.59 -5.19
CA ILE A 127 5.64 15.47 -6.23
C ILE A 127 5.51 14.73 -7.56
N GLU A 128 6.47 13.86 -7.89
CA GLU A 128 6.42 13.04 -9.10
C GLU A 128 5.26 12.05 -9.08
N CYS A 129 5.00 11.38 -7.94
CA CYS A 129 3.82 10.54 -7.77
C CYS A 129 2.51 11.32 -8.01
N ALA A 130 2.40 12.54 -7.48
CA ALA A 130 1.24 13.41 -7.71
C ALA A 130 1.06 13.72 -9.21
N TYR A 131 2.14 14.13 -9.87
CA TYR A 131 2.15 14.45 -11.30
C TYR A 131 1.76 13.26 -12.19
N GLN A 132 2.34 12.08 -11.92
CA GLN A 132 2.03 10.85 -12.67
C GLN A 132 0.57 10.44 -12.52
N THR A 133 -0.01 10.62 -11.34
CA THR A 133 -1.43 10.33 -11.08
C THR A 133 -2.35 11.21 -11.93
N LEU A 134 -2.01 12.50 -12.08
CA LEU A 134 -2.77 13.43 -12.92
C LEU A 134 -2.62 13.13 -14.42
N LYS A 135 -1.42 12.73 -14.86
CA LYS A 135 -1.15 12.30 -16.25
C LYS A 135 -1.93 11.06 -16.67
N GLN A 136 -2.17 10.12 -15.75
CA GLN A 136 -2.94 8.90 -16.04
C GLN A 136 -4.45 9.16 -16.16
N LYS A 137 -4.91 10.29 -15.64
CA LYS A 137 -6.32 10.65 -15.56
C LYS A 137 -6.81 11.50 -16.73
N HIS A 138 -5.92 12.31 -17.32
CA HIS A 138 -6.16 13.08 -18.55
C HIS A 138 -5.96 12.21 -19.78
#